data_AF-A0A2A5XZL3-F1
#
_entry.id   AF-A0A2A5XZL3-F1
#
_cell.length_a   1.000
_cell.length_b   1.000
_cell.length_c   1.000
_cell.angle_alpha   90.00
_cell.angle_beta   90.00
_cell.angle_gamma   90.00
#
_symmetry.space_group_name_H-M   'P 1'
#
loop_
_entity.id
_entity.type
_entity.pdbx_description
1 polymer ?
#
loop_
_entity_poly.entity_id
_entity_poly.type
_entity_poly.pdbx_seq_one_letter_code
_entity_poly.pdbx_strand_id
1 'polypeptide(L)'
;MKKIIIGFIALFFTSAISFAQTDVETYPTNTQLTKLPGDLYSVTITDSEGDILQQGMFTKQNDKMIRHGLWKLYDANIHELVTKTEFVLGEQTWVETYIDGTLFHYSKEEITINRLHQRLAKLERKVNS
;
A
#
# COMPACT_ATOMS: atom_id res chain seq x y z
N MET A 1 53.13 -14.74 5.43
CA MET A 1 53.72 -15.21 6.70
C MET A 1 53.54 -14.14 7.77
N LYS A 2 53.06 -14.57 8.95
CA LYS A 2 53.26 -13.99 10.31
C LYS A 2 52.85 -12.52 10.52
N LYS A 3 51.69 -12.27 11.15
CA LYS A 3 51.39 -12.24 12.60
C LYS A 3 51.57 -10.83 13.19
N ILE A 4 50.45 -10.17 13.49
CA ILE A 4 49.93 -9.79 14.82
C ILE A 4 50.38 -8.39 15.24
N ILE A 5 49.41 -7.48 15.38
CA ILE A 5 49.25 -6.71 16.63
C ILE A 5 47.76 -6.73 16.99
N ILE A 6 47.46 -7.40 18.09
CA ILE A 6 46.20 -7.30 18.83
C ILE A 6 46.28 -6.02 19.65
N GLY A 7 45.28 -5.16 19.52
CA GLY A 7 45.07 -4.00 20.40
C GLY A 7 43.59 -3.89 20.69
N PHE A 8 43.15 -4.53 21.76
CA PHE A 8 41.82 -4.41 22.33
C PHE A 8 41.65 -2.97 22.83
N ILE A 9 40.82 -2.16 22.17
CA ILE A 9 40.30 -0.92 22.74
C ILE A 9 38.78 -1.03 22.71
N ALA A 10 38.25 -1.58 23.78
CA ALA A 10 36.89 -1.30 24.18
C ALA A 10 36.87 0.15 24.68
N LEU A 11 36.19 1.02 23.93
CA LEU A 11 35.75 2.29 24.47
C LEU A 11 34.27 2.45 24.14
N PHE A 12 33.46 2.23 25.19
CA PHE A 12 32.11 2.71 25.27
C PHE A 12 32.12 4.23 25.09
N PHE A 13 31.66 4.71 23.94
CA PHE A 13 31.00 6.00 23.88
C PHE A 13 29.57 5.76 23.44
N THR A 14 28.69 5.97 24.41
CA THR A 14 27.25 6.17 24.26
C THR A 14 27.03 7.37 23.33
N SER A 15 27.04 7.14 22.02
CA SER A 15 26.33 8.03 21.12
C SER A 15 24.87 7.62 21.19
N ALA A 16 24.05 8.51 21.74
CA ALA A 16 22.61 8.43 21.69
C ALA A 16 22.18 7.94 20.31
N ILE A 17 21.57 6.75 20.27
CA ILE A 17 20.86 6.29 19.09
C ILE A 17 19.60 7.15 19.05
N SER A 18 19.76 8.36 18.50
CA SER A 18 18.64 9.05 17.88
C SER A 18 18.18 8.13 16.78
N PHE A 19 17.16 7.32 17.06
CA PHE A 19 16.30 6.78 16.03
C PHE A 19 15.74 7.99 15.31
N ALA A 20 16.41 8.41 14.24
CA ALA A 20 15.77 9.21 13.21
C ALA A 20 14.51 8.41 12.85
N GLN A 21 13.34 8.97 13.15
CA GLN A 21 12.18 8.65 12.35
C GLN A 21 12.59 9.01 10.93
N THR A 22 12.99 8.00 10.16
CA THR A 22 13.09 8.14 8.72
C THR A 22 11.69 8.59 8.30
N ASP A 23 11.56 9.86 7.97
CA ASP A 23 10.44 10.33 7.17
C ASP A 23 10.33 9.32 6.04
N VAL A 24 9.19 8.61 5.96
CA VAL A 24 8.94 7.68 4.87
C VAL A 24 9.15 8.49 3.60
N GLU A 25 10.24 8.25 2.88
CA GLU A 25 10.53 8.92 1.61
C GLU A 25 9.27 8.78 0.77
N THR A 26 8.53 9.89 0.65
CA THR A 26 7.25 9.85 -0.04
C THR A 26 7.61 9.76 -1.50
N TYR A 27 7.48 8.56 -2.06
CA TYR A 27 7.75 8.31 -3.46
C TYR A 27 6.95 9.34 -4.29
N PRO A 28 7.61 10.19 -5.09
CA PRO A 28 6.93 11.30 -5.75
C PRO A 28 5.91 10.77 -6.74
N THR A 29 4.65 11.17 -6.58
CA THR A 29 3.56 10.77 -7.48
C THR A 29 2.81 11.96 -8.03
N ASN A 30 2.34 11.84 -9.27
CA ASN A 30 1.39 12.75 -9.87
C ASN A 30 0.00 12.10 -9.92
N THR A 31 -1.06 12.85 -9.60
CA THR A 31 -2.44 12.37 -9.64
C THR A 31 -3.24 13.18 -10.65
N GLN A 32 -3.77 12.51 -11.66
CA GLN A 32 -4.70 13.07 -12.64
C GLN A 32 -6.11 12.55 -12.36
N LEU A 33 -7.05 13.47 -12.12
CA LEU A 33 -8.47 13.18 -11.98
C LEU A 33 -9.25 13.79 -13.16
N THR A 34 -9.99 12.97 -13.88
CA THR A 34 -10.77 13.39 -15.05
C THR A 34 -12.25 13.13 -14.80
N LYS A 35 -13.08 14.18 -14.91
CA LYS A 35 -14.53 14.04 -14.80
C LYS A 35 -15.09 13.31 -16.03
N LEU A 36 -15.92 12.31 -15.78
CA LEU A 36 -16.66 11.53 -16.78
C LEU A 36 -18.15 11.93 -16.77
N PRO A 37 -18.97 11.45 -17.72
CA PRO A 37 -20.41 11.70 -17.69
C PRO A 37 -21.07 11.28 -16.37
N GLY A 38 -22.02 12.08 -15.89
CA GLY A 38 -22.67 11.89 -14.60
C GLY A 38 -21.78 12.26 -13.42
N ASP A 39 -21.82 11.44 -12.37
CA ASP A 39 -21.07 11.63 -11.13
C ASP A 39 -19.77 10.81 -11.08
N LEU A 40 -19.30 10.31 -12.22
CA LEU A 40 -18.10 9.46 -12.30
C LEU A 40 -16.83 10.29 -12.59
N TYR A 41 -15.72 9.83 -12.05
CA TYR A 41 -14.40 10.43 -12.24
C TYR A 41 -13.38 9.30 -12.40
N SER A 42 -12.54 9.33 -13.43
CA SER A 42 -11.39 8.44 -13.53
C SER A 42 -10.19 9.06 -12.83
N VAL A 43 -9.37 8.22 -12.20
CA VAL A 43 -8.10 8.61 -11.60
C VAL A 43 -6.97 7.79 -12.21
N THR A 44 -5.87 8.46 -12.52
CA THR A 44 -4.58 7.84 -12.84
C THR A 44 -3.54 8.45 -11.91
N ILE A 45 -2.77 7.61 -11.24
CA ILE A 45 -1.63 8.01 -10.43
C ILE A 45 -0.39 7.48 -11.13
N THR A 46 0.57 8.37 -11.40
CA THR A 46 1.86 8.03 -12.01
C THR A 46 3.00 8.37 -11.06
N ASP A 47 4.17 7.79 -11.31
CA ASP A 47 5.41 8.23 -10.71
C ASP A 47 5.94 9.53 -11.34
N SER A 48 7.18 9.90 -10.98
CA SER A 48 7.88 11.07 -11.54
C SER A 48 8.30 10.93 -13.00
N GLU A 49 8.42 9.69 -13.51
CA GLU A 49 8.80 9.40 -14.90
C GLU A 49 7.56 9.33 -15.83
N GLY A 50 6.37 9.23 -15.24
CA GLY A 50 5.09 9.15 -15.92
C GLY A 50 4.55 7.72 -16.01
N ASP A 51 5.22 6.75 -15.41
CA ASP A 51 4.77 5.36 -15.37
C ASP A 51 3.59 5.20 -14.42
N ILE A 52 2.62 4.39 -14.83
CA ILE A 52 1.35 4.24 -14.13
C ILE A 52 1.56 3.38 -12.89
N LEU A 53 1.24 3.94 -11.72
CA LEU A 53 1.22 3.22 -10.45
C LEU A 53 -0.17 2.73 -10.10
N GLN A 54 -1.20 3.56 -10.35
CA GLN A 54 -2.59 3.19 -10.05
C GLN A 54 -3.56 3.76 -11.08
N GLN A 55 -4.63 3.01 -11.31
CA GLN A 55 -5.79 3.48 -12.05
C GLN A 55 -7.07 3.07 -11.35
N GLY A 56 -8.08 3.92 -11.42
CA GLY A 56 -9.36 3.60 -10.81
C GLY A 56 -10.45 4.58 -11.19
N MET A 57 -11.59 4.42 -10.54
CA MET A 57 -12.70 5.35 -10.65
C MET A 57 -13.26 5.72 -9.29
N PHE A 58 -13.80 6.93 -9.23
CA PHE A 58 -14.62 7.42 -8.16
C PHE A 58 -16.01 7.73 -8.68
N THR A 59 -17.00 7.63 -7.81
CA THR A 59 -18.31 8.26 -7.97
C THR A 59 -18.48 9.33 -6.90
N LYS A 60 -19.14 10.43 -7.23
CA LYS A 60 -19.45 11.51 -6.29
C LYS A 60 -20.84 11.29 -5.69
N GLN A 61 -20.92 11.18 -4.37
CA GLN A 61 -22.20 11.09 -3.65
C GLN A 61 -22.14 11.95 -2.39
N ASN A 62 -23.13 12.81 -2.17
CA ASN A 62 -23.19 13.71 -1.01
C ASN A 62 -21.88 14.51 -0.79
N ASP A 63 -21.36 15.08 -1.89
CA ASP A 63 -20.07 15.80 -1.94
C ASP A 63 -18.83 15.01 -1.52
N LYS A 64 -18.92 13.68 -1.46
CA LYS A 64 -17.79 12.79 -1.20
C LYS A 64 -17.42 11.98 -2.44
N MET A 65 -16.13 11.86 -2.69
CA MET A 65 -15.58 10.95 -3.70
C MET A 65 -15.49 9.56 -3.08
N ILE A 66 -16.18 8.59 -3.69
CA ILE A 66 -16.26 7.22 -3.20
C ILE A 66 -15.69 6.30 -4.27
N ARG A 67 -14.76 5.40 -3.90
CA ARG A 67 -14.20 4.44 -4.86
C ARG A 67 -15.30 3.64 -5.51
N HIS A 68 -15.23 3.52 -6.83
CA HIS A 68 -16.22 2.79 -7.62
C HIS A 68 -15.52 2.14 -8.82
N GLY A 69 -16.14 1.10 -9.38
CA GLY A 69 -15.63 0.40 -10.54
C GLY A 69 -14.31 -0.33 -10.28
N LEU A 70 -13.58 -0.57 -11.37
CA LEU A 70 -12.35 -1.33 -11.35
C LEU A 70 -11.15 -0.47 -10.95
N TRP A 71 -10.33 -1.00 -10.05
CA TRP A 71 -9.08 -0.44 -9.61
C TRP A 71 -7.93 -1.38 -9.95
N LYS A 72 -6.80 -0.79 -10.35
CA LYS A 72 -5.57 -1.47 -10.72
C LYS A 72 -4.40 -0.83 -9.98
N LEU A 73 -3.48 -1.66 -9.51
CA LEU A 73 -2.22 -1.28 -8.90
C LEU A 73 -1.10 -1.98 -9.67
N TYR A 74 -0.08 -1.21 -10.00
CA TYR A 74 1.10 -1.66 -10.72
C TYR A 74 2.31 -1.63 -9.79
N ASP A 75 3.26 -2.54 -10.00
CA ASP A 75 4.54 -2.51 -9.30
C ASP A 75 5.35 -1.29 -9.75
N ALA A 76 5.96 -0.57 -8.80
CA ALA A 76 6.71 0.65 -9.09
C ALA A 76 8.08 0.43 -9.74
N ASN A 77 8.58 -0.81 -9.81
CA ASN A 77 9.88 -1.12 -10.39
C ASN A 77 9.76 -1.79 -11.75
N ILE A 78 8.83 -2.75 -11.87
CA ILE A 78 8.65 -3.54 -13.12
C ILE A 78 7.44 -3.07 -13.95
N HIS A 79 6.60 -2.18 -13.40
CA HIS A 79 5.42 -1.62 -14.07
C HIS A 79 4.39 -2.67 -14.53
N GLU A 80 4.42 -3.84 -13.90
CA GLU A 80 3.44 -4.91 -14.14
C GLU A 80 2.23 -4.76 -13.20
N LEU A 81 1.07 -5.20 -13.67
CA LEU A 81 -0.16 -5.21 -12.87
C LEU A 81 -0.03 -6.22 -11.73
N VAL A 82 0.00 -5.75 -10.49
CA VAL A 82 0.13 -6.60 -9.29
C VAL A 82 -1.19 -6.85 -8.59
N THR A 83 -2.12 -5.89 -8.64
CA THR A 83 -3.42 -6.02 -7.99
C THR A 83 -4.52 -5.45 -8.85
N LYS A 84 -5.64 -6.15 -8.89
CA LYS A 84 -6.89 -5.72 -9.52
C LYS A 84 -8.02 -5.93 -8.53
N THR A 85 -8.92 -4.97 -8.42
CA THR A 85 -10.02 -5.06 -7.46
C THR A 85 -11.21 -4.24 -7.93
N GLU A 86 -12.41 -4.63 -7.56
CA GLU A 86 -13.62 -3.85 -7.84
C GLU A 86 -14.20 -3.26 -6.56
N PHE A 87 -14.70 -2.04 -6.70
CA PHE A 87 -15.48 -1.35 -5.69
C PHE A 87 -16.87 -1.04 -6.20
N VAL A 88 -17.90 -1.32 -5.39
CA VAL A 88 -19.26 -0.86 -5.61
C VAL A 88 -19.61 0.09 -4.48
N LEU A 89 -19.67 1.38 -4.81
CA LEU A 89 -20.00 2.46 -3.87
C LEU A 89 -19.14 2.43 -2.59
N GLY A 90 -17.83 2.20 -2.76
CA GLY A 90 -16.86 2.18 -1.69
C GLY A 90 -16.67 0.80 -1.03
N GLU A 91 -17.56 -0.15 -1.31
CA GLU A 91 -17.41 -1.52 -0.85
C GLU A 91 -16.59 -2.33 -1.85
N GLN A 92 -15.49 -2.92 -1.37
CA GLN A 92 -14.67 -3.83 -2.16
C GLN A 92 -15.42 -5.15 -2.37
N THR A 93 -15.66 -5.55 -3.61
CA THR A 93 -16.43 -6.76 -3.95
C THR A 93 -15.53 -7.97 -4.17
N TRP A 94 -14.31 -7.78 -4.66
CA TRP A 94 -13.30 -8.83 -4.82
C TRP A 94 -11.92 -8.21 -5.01
N VAL A 95 -10.86 -9.00 -4.84
CA VAL A 95 -9.49 -8.62 -5.20
C VAL A 95 -8.73 -9.80 -5.78
N GLU A 96 -7.97 -9.52 -6.83
CA GLU A 96 -6.98 -10.40 -7.42
C GLU A 96 -5.61 -9.77 -7.20
N THR A 97 -4.66 -10.50 -6.66
CA THR A 97 -3.31 -9.99 -6.42
C THR A 97 -2.26 -11.06 -6.61
N TYR A 98 -1.12 -10.68 -7.18
CA TYR A 98 0.04 -11.55 -7.23
C TYR A 98 0.78 -11.50 -5.88
N ILE A 99 1.06 -12.66 -5.31
CA ILE A 99 1.90 -12.83 -4.11
C ILE A 99 2.92 -13.91 -4.46
N ASP A 100 4.20 -13.57 -4.42
CA ASP A 100 5.32 -14.45 -4.79
C ASP A 100 5.11 -15.13 -6.17
N GLY A 101 4.64 -14.34 -7.15
CA GLY A 101 4.37 -14.80 -8.52
C GLY A 101 3.10 -15.63 -8.69
N THR A 102 2.38 -15.96 -7.61
CA THR A 102 1.12 -16.71 -7.66
C THR A 102 -0.06 -15.76 -7.59
N LEU A 103 -1.04 -15.93 -8.48
CA LEU A 103 -2.27 -15.14 -8.46
C LEU A 103 -3.23 -15.67 -7.39
N PHE A 104 -3.59 -14.81 -6.44
CA PHE A 104 -4.62 -15.07 -5.45
C PHE A 104 -5.87 -14.28 -5.77
N HIS A 105 -7.03 -14.91 -5.64
CA HIS A 105 -8.33 -14.28 -5.72
C HIS A 105 -9.01 -14.36 -4.35
N TYR A 106 -9.59 -13.26 -3.89
CA TYR A 106 -10.40 -13.21 -2.67
C TYR A 106 -11.76 -12.58 -2.96
N SER A 107 -12.81 -13.28 -2.54
CA SER A 107 -14.19 -12.78 -2.61
C SER A 107 -14.47 -11.72 -1.54
N LYS A 108 -15.62 -11.05 -1.63
CA LYS A 108 -16.11 -10.11 -0.61
C LYS A 108 -16.15 -10.74 0.78
N GLU A 109 -16.61 -11.98 0.86
CA GLU A 109 -16.74 -12.74 2.11
C GLU A 109 -15.37 -13.00 2.72
N GLU A 110 -14.42 -13.49 1.93
CA GLU A 110 -13.05 -13.78 2.38
C GLU A 110 -12.33 -12.50 2.83
N ILE A 111 -12.47 -11.42 2.06
CA ILE A 111 -11.96 -10.08 2.44
C ILE A 111 -12.56 -9.65 3.79
N THR A 112 -13.86 -9.85 3.98
CA THR A 112 -14.57 -9.46 5.20
C THR A 112 -14.09 -10.28 6.40
N ILE A 113 -13.98 -11.61 6.24
CA ILE A 113 -13.46 -12.52 7.27
C ILE A 113 -12.04 -12.11 7.68
N ASN A 114 -11.16 -11.85 6.70
CA ASN A 114 -9.79 -11.42 6.98
C ASN A 114 -9.74 -10.09 7.73
N ARG A 115 -10.58 -9.10 7.36
CA ARG A 115 -10.69 -7.83 8.10
C ARG A 115 -11.19 -8.04 9.53
N LEU A 116 -12.14 -8.96 9.75
CA LEU A 116 -12.65 -9.27 11.08
C LEU A 116 -11.58 -9.92 11.96
N HIS A 117 -10.82 -10.89 11.42
CA HIS A 117 -9.68 -11.50 12.12
C HIS A 117 -8.63 -10.45 12.53
N GLN A 118 -8.28 -9.54 11.63
CA GLN A 118 -7.33 -8.46 11.95
C GLN A 118 -7.86 -7.51 13.04
N ARG A 119 -9.14 -7.18 13.02
CA ARG A 119 -9.78 -6.35 14.06
C ARG A 119 -9.80 -7.07 15.41
N LEU A 120 -10.12 -8.35 15.43
CA LEU A 120 -10.10 -9.17 16.64
C LEU A 120 -8.69 -9.22 17.25
N ALA A 121 -7.67 -9.56 16.46
CA ALA A 121 -6.28 -9.59 16.92
C ALA A 121 -5.76 -8.23 17.42
N LYS A 122 -6.27 -7.12 16.87
CA LYS A 122 -5.97 -5.77 17.37
C LYS A 122 -6.64 -5.49 18.71
N LEU A 123 -7.88 -5.97 18.92
CA LEU A 123 -8.60 -5.81 20.17
C LEU A 123 -7.99 -6.67 21.29
N GLU A 124 -7.65 -7.92 21.01
CA GLU A 124 -6.99 -8.82 21.97
C GLU A 124 -5.69 -8.22 22.50
N ARG A 125 -4.86 -7.65 21.61
CA ARG A 125 -3.64 -6.95 22.01
C ARG A 125 -3.87 -5.75 22.92
N LYS A 126 -5.01 -5.06 22.80
CA LYS A 126 -5.35 -3.91 23.65
C LYS A 126 -5.89 -4.32 25.01
N VAL A 127 -6.53 -5.47 25.10
CA VAL A 127 -7.06 -6.01 26.38
C VAL A 127 -5.92 -6.63 27.20
N ASN A 128 -4.94 -7.25 26.52
CA ASN A 128 -3.81 -7.90 27.15
C ASN A 128 -2.59 -6.97 27.38
N SER A 129 -2.70 -5.68 27.05
CA SER A 129 -1.70 -4.63 27.33
C SER A 129 -2.12 -3.79 28.53
#